data_AF-A0AAX1KGB9-F1
#
_entry.id   AF-A0AAX1KGB9-F1
#
_cell.length_a   1.000
_cell.length_b   1.000
_cell.length_c   1.000
_cell.angle_alpha   90.00
_cell.angle_beta   90.00
_cell.angle_gamma   90.00
#
_symmetry.space_group_name_H-M   'P 1'
#
loop_
_entity.id
_entity.type
_entity.pdbx_description
1 polymer ?
#
loop_
_entity_poly.entity_id
_entity_poly.type
_entity_poly.pdbx_seq_one_letter_code
_entity_poly.pdbx_strand_id
1 'polypeptide(L)'
;MTREILFKAKRLDNGEWVEGNIVDVPEDADFMPGAYILPRLVSARADPPTKGIMLGGFFEVDPSTVCEYTGLTDKDGKKIFEGDVCLCPYIDPIFLAPWSEENSEKCKVSFERGAFIVEYEEKANILLSALSEKIEIIGSIHDGEGEQ
;
A
#
# COMPACT_ATOMS: atom_id res chain seq x y z
N MET A 1 12.18 -6.49 15.70
CA MET A 1 12.52 -5.84 14.42
C MET A 1 11.62 -4.61 14.26
N THR A 2 12.12 -3.54 13.66
CA THR A 2 11.35 -2.31 13.42
C THR A 2 10.75 -2.39 12.01
N ARG A 3 9.43 -2.23 11.87
CA ARG A 3 8.76 -2.18 10.56
C ARG A 3 9.10 -0.86 9.86
N GLU A 4 9.41 -0.91 8.57
CA GLU A 4 9.56 0.29 7.73
C GLU A 4 8.21 0.98 7.59
N ILE A 5 8.17 2.29 7.89
CA ILE A 5 6.99 3.13 7.62
C ILE A 5 7.15 3.69 6.21
N LEU A 6 6.31 3.21 5.30
CA LEU A 6 6.31 3.59 3.89
C LEU A 6 4.87 3.56 3.37
N PHE A 7 4.53 4.52 2.51
CA PHE A 7 3.22 4.62 1.89
C PHE A 7 3.36 4.62 0.38
N LYS A 8 2.30 4.20 -0.31
CA LYS A 8 2.11 4.46 -1.74
C LYS A 8 0.74 5.06 -2.00
N ALA A 9 0.62 5.87 -3.04
CA ALA A 9 -0.67 6.42 -3.49
C ALA A 9 -0.59 6.79 -4.99
N LYS A 10 -1.75 6.96 -5.63
CA LYS A 10 -1.82 7.44 -7.02
C LYS A 10 -1.76 8.96 -7.05
N ARG A 11 -0.90 9.49 -7.92
CA ARG A 11 -0.75 10.95 -8.12
C ARG A 11 -1.98 11.52 -8.82
N LEU A 12 -2.39 12.72 -8.42
CA LEU A 12 -3.50 13.42 -9.07
C LEU A 12 -3.15 13.93 -10.48
N ASP A 13 -1.88 14.21 -10.75
CA ASP A 13 -1.45 14.81 -12.00
C ASP A 13 -1.37 13.82 -13.18
N ASN A 14 -1.04 12.55 -12.92
CA ASN A 14 -0.88 11.54 -13.97
C ASN A 14 -1.42 10.14 -13.64
N GLY A 15 -1.97 9.92 -12.44
CA GLY A 15 -2.51 8.62 -12.02
C GLY A 15 -1.47 7.54 -11.72
N GLU A 16 -0.17 7.83 -11.85
CA GLU A 16 0.89 6.88 -11.54
C GLU A 16 1.05 6.69 -10.03
N TRP A 17 1.49 5.49 -9.64
CA TRP A 17 1.86 5.21 -8.26
C TRP A 17 3.14 5.93 -7.86
N VAL A 18 3.16 6.47 -6.65
CA VAL A 18 4.34 7.05 -6.02
C VAL A 18 4.49 6.50 -4.60
N GLU A 19 5.71 6.13 -4.22
CA GLU A 19 6.04 5.62 -2.89
C GLU A 19 6.82 6.66 -2.08
N GLY A 20 6.59 6.75 -0.78
CA GLY A 20 7.32 7.67 0.10
C GLY A 20 6.69 7.88 1.48
N ASN A 21 7.07 9.00 2.10
CA ASN A 21 6.47 9.44 3.36
C ASN A 21 5.20 10.22 3.05
N ILE A 22 4.11 9.91 3.76
CA ILE A 22 2.87 10.66 3.63
C ILE A 22 2.91 11.97 4.42
N VAL A 23 2.35 13.01 3.82
CA VAL A 23 2.03 14.28 4.46
C VAL A 23 0.55 14.53 4.20
N ASP A 24 -0.24 14.45 5.27
CA ASP A 24 -1.66 14.78 5.25
C ASP A 24 -1.85 16.19 5.82
N VAL A 25 -2.40 17.08 5.00
CA VAL A 25 -2.64 18.48 5.35
C VAL A 25 -4.15 18.69 5.47
N PRO A 26 -4.66 19.14 6.63
CA PRO A 26 -6.08 19.37 6.85
C PRO A 26 -6.74 20.23 5.78
N GLU A 27 -8.00 19.94 5.45
CA GLU A 27 -8.76 20.69 4.44
C GLU A 27 -8.93 22.19 4.78
N ASP A 28 -8.87 22.54 6.06
CA ASP A 28 -8.98 23.91 6.56
C ASP A 28 -7.63 24.65 6.66
N ALA A 29 -6.54 24.05 6.17
CA ALA A 29 -5.23 24.69 6.14
C ALA A 29 -5.18 25.84 5.11
N ASP A 30 -4.52 26.94 5.50
CA ASP A 30 -4.35 28.13 4.64
C ASP A 30 -3.48 27.86 3.39
N PHE A 31 -2.71 26.78 3.38
CA PHE A 31 -1.75 26.47 2.33
C PHE A 31 -1.64 24.96 2.08
N MET A 32 -1.82 24.56 0.82
CA MET A 32 -1.68 23.18 0.34
C MET A 32 -2.48 22.13 1.15
N PRO A 33 -3.80 22.29 1.34
CA PRO A 33 -4.63 21.21 1.88
C PRO A 33 -4.55 19.97 0.97
N GLY A 34 -4.77 18.79 1.55
CA GLY A 34 -4.78 17.51 0.82
C GLY A 34 -3.66 16.56 1.23
N ALA A 35 -3.56 15.45 0.50
CA ALA A 35 -2.59 14.39 0.75
C ALA A 35 -1.43 14.45 -0.24
N TYR A 36 -0.21 14.25 0.28
CA TYR A 36 1.01 14.31 -0.50
C TYR A 36 1.94 13.15 -0.15
N ILE A 37 2.65 12.63 -1.15
CA ILE A 37 3.75 11.69 -0.95
C ILE A 37 5.08 12.41 -1.20
N LEU A 38 6.01 12.26 -0.26
CA LEU A 38 7.40 12.67 -0.39
C LEU A 38 8.28 11.42 -0.62
N PRO A 39 8.66 11.11 -1.87
CA PRO A 39 9.46 9.91 -2.16
C PRO A 39 10.84 9.98 -1.56
N ARG A 40 11.43 11.18 -1.62
CA ARG A 40 12.74 11.48 -1.09
C ARG A 40 12.84 12.97 -0.84
N LEU A 41 13.44 13.33 0.28
CA LEU A 41 13.83 14.71 0.52
C LEU A 41 14.98 15.10 -0.42
N VAL A 42 14.66 15.90 -1.45
CA VAL A 42 15.64 16.37 -2.45
C VAL A 42 16.13 17.78 -2.17
N SER A 43 15.32 18.61 -1.50
CA SER A 43 15.70 19.95 -1.11
C SER A 43 14.99 20.36 0.18
N ALA A 44 15.78 20.90 1.10
CA ALA A 44 15.31 21.53 2.33
C ALA A 44 16.03 22.88 2.44
N ARG A 45 15.29 23.98 2.48
CA ARG A 45 15.86 25.30 2.75
C ARG A 45 15.14 25.92 3.92
N ALA A 46 15.90 26.55 4.81
CA ALA A 46 15.31 27.39 5.84
C ALA A 46 14.52 28.51 5.16
N ASP A 47 13.32 28.76 5.65
CA ASP A 47 12.48 29.89 5.28
C ASP A 47 12.52 30.93 6.40
N PRO A 48 13.42 31.93 6.32
CA PRO A 48 13.68 32.84 7.44
C PRO A 48 12.44 33.62 7.94
N PRO A 49 11.51 34.07 7.07
CA PRO A 49 10.27 34.71 7.49
C PRO A 49 9.35 33.84 8.35
N THR A 50 9.23 32.55 8.04
CA THR A 50 8.28 31.64 8.72
C THR A 50 8.95 30.78 9.80
N LYS A 51 10.29 30.78 9.87
CA LYS A 51 11.11 29.80 10.61
C LYS A 51 10.84 28.35 10.17
N GLY A 52 10.23 28.17 8.99
CA GLY A 52 9.90 26.88 8.42
C GLY A 52 11.04 26.28 7.59
N ILE A 53 10.79 25.09 7.05
CA ILE A 53 11.62 24.46 6.02
C ILE A 53 10.78 24.39 4.75
N MET A 54 11.25 25.01 3.67
CA MET A 54 10.71 24.79 2.33
C MET A 54 11.21 23.43 1.85
N LEU A 55 10.25 22.51 1.71
CA LEU A 55 10.47 21.16 1.24
C LEU A 55 10.01 21.08 -0.23
N GLY A 56 10.87 20.55 -1.10
CA GLY A 56 10.54 20.31 -2.51
C GLY A 56 10.44 18.82 -2.83
N GLY A 57 9.68 18.49 -3.88
CA GLY A 57 9.58 17.12 -4.39
C GLY A 57 8.42 16.29 -3.83
N PHE A 58 7.38 16.94 -3.33
CA PHE A 58 6.10 16.27 -3.05
C PHE A 58 5.32 16.05 -4.33
N PHE A 59 4.54 14.97 -4.33
CA PHE A 59 3.49 14.74 -5.30
C PHE A 59 2.16 14.76 -4.57
N GLU A 60 1.22 15.56 -5.06
CA GLU A 60 -0.17 15.54 -4.60
C GLU A 60 -0.82 14.23 -5.08
N VAL A 61 -1.52 13.55 -4.18
CA VAL A 61 -2.05 12.20 -4.40
C VAL A 61 -3.53 12.14 -4.05
N ASP A 62 -4.24 11.17 -4.63
CA ASP A 62 -5.60 10.87 -4.23
C ASP A 62 -5.59 10.21 -2.84
N PRO A 63 -6.15 10.87 -1.80
CA PRO A 63 -6.17 10.34 -0.44
C PRO A 63 -6.89 8.98 -0.34
N SER A 64 -7.83 8.69 -1.23
CA SER A 64 -8.56 7.41 -1.25
C SER A 64 -7.71 6.24 -1.72
N THR A 65 -6.53 6.50 -2.29
CA THR A 65 -5.60 5.48 -2.82
C THR A 65 -4.37 5.26 -1.94
N VAL A 66 -4.34 5.90 -0.76
CA VAL A 66 -3.22 5.78 0.19
C VAL A 66 -3.19 4.38 0.78
N CYS A 67 -2.06 3.69 0.62
CA CYS A 67 -1.83 2.36 1.15
C CYS A 67 -0.56 2.33 2.00
N GLU A 68 -0.63 1.71 3.19
CA GLU A 68 0.53 1.51 4.06
C GLU A 68 1.28 0.22 3.69
N TYR A 69 2.62 0.29 3.73
CA TYR A 69 3.49 -0.88 3.60
C TYR A 69 3.36 -1.81 4.82
N THR A 70 3.09 -3.08 4.55
CA THR A 70 2.87 -4.09 5.60
C THR A 70 4.15 -4.49 6.33
N GLY A 71 5.33 -4.22 5.76
CA GLY A 71 6.61 -4.74 6.24
C GLY A 71 6.96 -6.13 5.74
N LEU A 72 6.13 -6.72 4.87
CA LEU A 72 6.31 -8.06 4.29
C LEU A 72 6.45 -7.97 2.77
N THR A 73 7.00 -9.03 2.18
CA THR A 73 7.09 -9.17 0.72
C THR A 73 6.36 -10.40 0.25
N ASP A 74 5.89 -10.37 -0.99
CA ASP A 74 5.31 -11.55 -1.64
C ASP A 74 6.40 -12.59 -1.98
N LYS A 75 6.02 -13.70 -2.63
CA LYS A 75 6.96 -14.78 -3.01
C LYS A 75 8.10 -14.29 -3.93
N ASP A 76 7.90 -13.20 -4.66
CA ASP A 76 8.83 -12.64 -5.63
C ASP A 76 9.64 -11.47 -5.04
N GLY A 77 9.48 -11.18 -3.75
CA GLY A 77 10.18 -10.11 -3.05
C GLY A 77 9.56 -8.72 -3.24
N LYS A 78 8.37 -8.62 -3.84
CA LYS A 78 7.67 -7.35 -4.02
C LYS A 78 7.01 -6.93 -2.70
N LYS A 79 7.15 -5.65 -2.34
CA LYS A 79 6.55 -5.08 -1.12
C LYS A 79 5.02 -5.20 -1.17
N ILE A 80 4.43 -5.78 -0.13
CA ILE A 80 2.98 -5.89 0.03
C ILE A 80 2.47 -4.65 0.76
N PHE A 81 1.48 -3.98 0.19
CA PHE A 81 0.78 -2.84 0.79
C PHE A 81 -0.68 -3.22 1.11
N GLU A 82 -1.30 -2.44 1.99
CA GLU A 82 -2.75 -2.47 2.15
C GLU A 82 -3.46 -2.27 0.80
N GLY A 83 -4.57 -2.97 0.55
CA GLY A 83 -5.31 -2.88 -0.70
C GLY A 83 -4.68 -3.62 -1.89
N ASP A 84 -3.54 -4.30 -1.71
CA ASP A 84 -3.01 -5.18 -2.75
C ASP A 84 -3.92 -6.39 -2.95
N VAL A 85 -4.16 -6.72 -4.22
CA VAL A 85 -4.88 -7.91 -4.67
C VAL A 85 -3.85 -8.97 -5.02
N CYS A 86 -3.99 -10.14 -4.42
CA CYS A 86 -3.01 -11.22 -4.50
C CYS A 86 -3.65 -12.53 -4.95
N LEU A 87 -2.90 -13.36 -5.68
CA LEU A 87 -3.20 -14.78 -5.81
C LEU A 87 -2.67 -15.52 -4.58
N CYS A 88 -3.59 -16.10 -3.82
CA CYS A 88 -3.29 -16.84 -2.60
C CYS A 88 -3.61 -18.32 -2.78
N PRO A 89 -2.81 -19.24 -2.21
CA PRO A 89 -3.11 -20.65 -2.30
C PRO A 89 -4.43 -20.98 -1.60
N TYR A 90 -5.15 -21.98 -2.11
CA TYR A 90 -6.31 -22.52 -1.41
C TYR A 90 -5.93 -23.02 -0.03
N ILE A 91 -6.78 -22.68 0.94
CA ILE A 91 -6.71 -23.21 2.30
C ILE A 91 -7.37 -24.59 2.31
N ASP A 92 -6.61 -25.63 1.93
CA ASP A 92 -7.00 -27.00 2.27
C ASP A 92 -6.80 -27.20 3.80
N PRO A 93 -7.66 -27.93 4.51
CA PRO A 93 -7.47 -28.29 5.92
C PRO A 93 -6.10 -28.92 6.28
N ILE A 94 -5.24 -29.25 5.31
CA ILE A 94 -3.90 -29.78 5.54
C ILE A 94 -2.77 -28.88 4.96
N PHE A 95 -3.03 -27.69 4.38
CA PHE A 95 -1.97 -26.76 3.89
C PHE A 95 -0.86 -27.40 3.00
N LEU A 96 -1.14 -28.52 2.35
CA LEU A 96 -0.14 -29.32 1.61
C LEU A 96 -0.20 -29.14 0.10
N ALA A 97 -1.19 -28.43 -0.43
CA ALA A 97 -1.23 -28.17 -1.86
C ALA A 97 -0.04 -27.26 -2.22
N PRO A 98 0.89 -27.69 -3.08
CA PRO A 98 1.92 -26.81 -3.60
C PRO A 98 1.25 -25.65 -4.35
N TRP A 99 1.86 -24.47 -4.27
CA TRP A 99 1.39 -23.31 -5.01
C TRP A 99 1.27 -23.65 -6.50
N SER A 100 0.11 -23.36 -7.09
CA SER A 100 -0.12 -23.33 -8.53
C SER A 100 -1.22 -22.33 -8.82
N GLU A 101 -1.21 -21.74 -10.03
CA GLU A 101 -2.29 -20.84 -10.46
C GLU A 101 -3.66 -21.53 -10.38
N GLU A 102 -3.74 -22.81 -10.75
CA GLU A 102 -4.96 -23.64 -10.70
C GLU A 102 -5.50 -23.84 -9.28
N ASN A 103 -4.64 -23.76 -8.26
CA ASN A 103 -5.00 -23.94 -6.85
C ASN A 103 -4.86 -22.62 -6.06
N SER A 104 -5.09 -21.49 -6.72
CA SER A 104 -5.08 -20.17 -6.11
C SER A 104 -6.40 -19.45 -6.29
N GLU A 105 -6.69 -18.53 -5.38
CA GLU A 105 -7.84 -17.63 -5.46
C GLU A 105 -7.39 -16.19 -5.27
N LYS A 106 -8.18 -15.26 -5.82
CA LYS A 106 -7.93 -13.83 -5.63
C LYS A 106 -8.35 -13.45 -4.22
N CYS A 107 -7.45 -12.77 -3.53
CA CYS A 107 -7.68 -12.23 -2.21
C CYS A 107 -7.21 -10.79 -2.15
N LYS A 108 -7.63 -10.08 -1.10
CA LYS A 108 -7.24 -8.69 -0.86
C LYS A 108 -6.53 -8.58 0.48
N VAL A 109 -5.49 -7.76 0.53
CA VAL A 109 -4.81 -7.41 1.79
C VAL A 109 -5.53 -6.24 2.46
N SER A 110 -5.80 -6.35 3.76
CA SER A 110 -6.37 -5.26 4.55
C SER A 110 -5.82 -5.23 5.98
N PHE A 111 -6.05 -4.12 6.67
CA PHE A 111 -5.73 -3.98 8.08
C PHE A 111 -6.98 -4.04 8.94
N GLU A 112 -7.14 -5.12 9.70
CA GLU A 112 -8.27 -5.30 10.60
C GLU A 112 -7.79 -5.65 12.01
N ARG A 113 -8.39 -4.99 13.02
CA ARG A 113 -8.18 -5.30 14.45
C ARG A 113 -6.71 -5.35 14.88
N GLY A 114 -5.86 -4.53 14.28
CA GLY A 114 -4.44 -4.42 14.64
C GLY A 114 -3.51 -5.37 13.87
N ALA A 115 -3.99 -6.04 12.82
CA ALA A 115 -3.18 -6.94 12.00
C ALA A 115 -3.49 -6.78 10.51
N PHE A 116 -2.45 -6.94 9.68
CA PHE A 116 -2.64 -7.17 8.25
C PHE A 116 -3.13 -8.60 8.01
N ILE A 117 -4.21 -8.72 7.27
CA ILE A 117 -4.87 -9.98 6.93
C ILE A 117 -5.01 -10.13 5.42
N VAL A 118 -5.18 -11.37 4.98
CA VAL A 118 -5.62 -11.75 3.65
C VAL A 118 -7.11 -12.06 3.75
N GLU A 119 -7.93 -11.27 3.08
CA GLU A 119 -9.37 -11.45 2.96
C GLU A 119 -9.69 -12.44 1.84
N TYR A 120 -10.31 -13.55 2.21
CA TYR A 120 -10.89 -14.52 1.30
C TYR A 120 -12.39 -14.27 1.18
N GLU A 121 -12.98 -14.38 -0.02
CA GLU A 121 -14.41 -14.04 -0.23
C GLU A 121 -15.37 -14.93 0.56
N GLU A 122 -15.14 -16.26 0.55
CA GLU A 122 -16.06 -17.24 1.17
C GLU A 122 -15.40 -18.05 2.30
N LYS A 123 -14.19 -17.67 2.73
CA LYS A 123 -13.39 -18.42 3.72
C LYS A 123 -12.94 -17.52 4.86
N ALA A 124 -12.33 -18.15 5.88
CA ALA A 124 -11.78 -17.40 6.99
C ALA A 124 -10.57 -16.55 6.55
N ASN A 125 -10.50 -15.33 7.05
CA ASN A 125 -9.35 -14.46 6.86
C ASN A 125 -8.12 -15.05 7.56
N ILE A 126 -6.95 -14.91 6.93
CA ILE A 126 -5.68 -15.41 7.45
C ILE A 126 -4.75 -14.23 7.71
N LEU A 127 -3.93 -14.32 8.77
CA LEU A 127 -2.87 -13.35 9.01
C LEU A 127 -1.90 -13.32 7.82
N LEU A 128 -1.63 -12.12 7.28
CA LEU A 128 -0.73 -11.95 6.14
C LEU A 128 0.66 -12.55 6.41
N SER A 129 1.14 -12.44 7.65
CA SER A 129 2.43 -13.00 8.07
C SER A 129 2.53 -14.52 7.92
N ALA A 130 1.42 -15.25 7.89
CA ALA A 130 1.41 -16.70 7.68
C ALA A 130 1.51 -17.09 6.19
N LEU A 131 1.23 -16.15 5.28
CA LEU A 131 1.09 -16.41 3.84
C LEU A 131 2.02 -15.60 2.94
N SER A 132 2.60 -14.49 3.40
CA SER A 132 3.32 -13.51 2.56
C SER A 132 4.31 -14.14 1.54
N GLU A 133 5.16 -15.07 1.96
CA GLU A 133 6.12 -15.76 1.07
C GLU A 133 5.49 -16.77 0.08
N LYS A 134 4.16 -16.92 0.09
CA LYS A 134 3.38 -17.88 -0.72
C LYS A 134 2.33 -17.23 -1.59
N ILE A 135 2.19 -15.90 -1.55
CA ILE A 135 1.24 -15.16 -2.36
C ILE A 135 1.96 -14.43 -3.49
N GLU A 136 1.22 -14.05 -4.53
CA GLU A 136 1.72 -13.24 -5.64
C GLU A 136 0.84 -12.00 -5.79
N ILE A 137 1.43 -10.81 -5.77
CA ILE A 137 0.67 -9.57 -5.96
C ILE A 137 0.33 -9.42 -7.45
N ILE A 138 -0.96 -9.39 -7.78
CA ILE A 138 -1.46 -9.27 -9.16
C ILE A 138 -2.09 -7.90 -9.48
N GLY A 139 -2.24 -7.03 -8.48
CA GLY A 139 -2.78 -5.69 -8.67
C GLY A 139 -3.11 -5.02 -7.35
N SER A 140 -3.86 -3.92 -7.42
CA SER A 140 -4.42 -3.20 -6.29
C SER A 140 -5.91 -2.93 -6.51
N ILE A 141 -6.68 -2.82 -5.43
CA ILE A 141 -8.09 -2.38 -5.48
C ILE A 141 -8.25 -0.99 -6.12
N HIS A 142 -7.17 -0.20 -6.18
CA HIS A 142 -7.16 1.14 -6.76
C HIS A 142 -6.73 1.17 -8.23
N ASP A 143 -6.36 0.04 -8.85
CA ASP A 143 -5.92 0.01 -10.25
C ASP A 143 -7.05 0.28 -11.26
N GLY A 144 -8.31 0.35 -10.78
CA GLY A 144 -9.51 0.44 -11.60
C GLY A 144 -9.87 -0.93 -12.15
N GLU A 145 -11.13 -1.33 -12.06
CA GLU A 145 -11.64 -2.32 -13.01
C GLU A 145 -11.45 -1.69 -14.38
N GLY A 146 -10.66 -2.32 -15.26
CA GLY A 146 -10.43 -1.81 -16.60
C GLY A 146 -11.76 -1.36 -17.20
N GLU A 147 -11.83 -0.09 -17.61
CA GLU A 147 -12.99 0.48 -18.29
C GLU A 147 -13.44 -0.52 -19.37
N GLN A 148 -14.63 -1.11 -19.17
CA GLN A 148 -15.36 -1.85 -20.21
C GLN A 148 -16.01 -0.87 -21.17
#